data_AF-A0AB38Q167-F1
#
_entry.id   AF-A0AB38Q167-F1
#
_cell.length_a   1.000
_cell.length_b   1.000
_cell.length_c   1.000
_cell.angle_alpha   90.00
_cell.angle_beta   90.00
_cell.angle_gamma   90.00
#
_symmetry.space_group_name_H-M   'P 1'
#
loop_
_entity.id
_entity.type
_entity.pdbx_description
1 polymer ?
#
loop_
_entity_poly.entity_id
_entity_poly.type
_entity_poly.pdbx_seq_one_letter_code
_entity_poly.pdbx_strand_id
1 'polypeptide(L)'
;MKSKQIIIMLLSVLVFAFASCKSNENPEGGGSAPFKVSSIVGTWSGEGVSFTIDNNGNVKMTMADGISVDKSFQIPEADWNSEKTEYTIKGDGVGLIGASITFKSATSGTATSTAGTTDIKKTIIITF
;
A
#
# COMPACT_ATOMS: atom_id res chain seq x y z
N MET A 1 -49.22 -17.64 -17.22
CA MET A 1 -48.11 -16.65 -17.29
C MET A 1 -48.12 -15.78 -16.03
N LYS A 2 -47.36 -16.13 -14.98
CA LYS A 2 -47.33 -15.41 -13.69
C LYS A 2 -45.96 -15.45 -12.97
N SER A 3 -44.85 -15.46 -13.71
CA SER A 3 -43.49 -15.49 -13.12
C SER A 3 -42.63 -14.25 -13.42
N LYS A 4 -43.12 -13.29 -14.21
CA LYS A 4 -42.31 -12.14 -14.68
C LYS A 4 -42.46 -10.85 -13.87
N GLN A 5 -43.38 -10.78 -12.90
CA GLN A 5 -43.63 -9.53 -12.15
C GLN A 5 -42.80 -9.39 -10.86
N ILE A 6 -42.23 -10.48 -10.32
CA ILE A 6 -41.45 -10.43 -9.07
C ILE A 6 -40.05 -9.83 -9.30
N ILE A 7 -39.46 -10.02 -10.48
CA ILE A 7 -38.09 -9.52 -10.79
C ILE A 7 -38.05 -7.99 -10.88
N ILE A 8 -39.16 -7.33 -11.27
CA ILE A 8 -39.20 -5.86 -11.45
C ILE A 8 -39.34 -5.13 -10.10
N MET A 9 -39.92 -5.74 -9.06
CA MET A 9 -40.04 -5.13 -7.72
C MET A 9 -38.71 -5.07 -6.94
N LEU A 10 -37.76 -5.95 -7.26
CA LEU A 10 -36.42 -5.96 -6.64
C LEU A 10 -35.46 -4.94 -7.29
N LEU A 11 -35.79 -4.42 -8.48
CA LEU A 11 -34.96 -3.47 -9.21
C LEU A 11 -35.21 -2.01 -8.80
N SER A 12 -36.31 -1.71 -8.09
CA SER A 12 -36.71 -0.34 -7.72
C SER A 12 -36.18 0.17 -6.38
N VAL A 13 -35.33 -0.60 -5.68
CA VAL A 13 -34.76 -0.21 -4.37
C VAL A 13 -33.28 0.20 -4.47
N LEU A 14 -32.70 0.25 -5.68
CA LEU A 14 -31.28 0.60 -5.87
C LEU A 14 -31.05 2.04 -6.37
N VAL A 15 -31.85 2.99 -5.88
CA VAL A 15 -31.59 4.42 -6.11
C VAL A 15 -31.74 5.13 -4.76
N PHE A 16 -30.83 6.06 -4.49
CA PHE A 16 -30.64 6.87 -3.27
C PHE A 16 -29.65 6.36 -2.22
N ALA A 17 -28.36 6.40 -2.61
CA ALA A 17 -27.33 7.04 -1.78
C ALA A 17 -26.11 7.55 -2.61
N PHE A 18 -26.33 8.11 -3.80
CA PHE A 18 -25.37 9.07 -4.39
C PHE A 18 -25.87 10.49 -4.14
N ALA A 19 -26.05 10.83 -2.87
CA ALA A 19 -26.22 12.20 -2.41
C ALA A 19 -25.12 12.51 -1.38
N SER A 20 -23.89 12.32 -1.80
CA SER A 20 -22.81 13.25 -1.41
C SER A 20 -21.77 13.30 -2.52
N CYS A 21 -22.20 13.74 -3.71
CA CYS A 21 -21.34 14.61 -4.48
C CYS A 21 -21.22 15.93 -3.70
N LYS A 22 -20.46 15.93 -2.60
CA LYS A 22 -19.84 17.16 -2.15
C LYS A 22 -18.79 17.44 -3.22
N SER A 23 -19.14 18.32 -4.15
CA SER A 23 -18.14 19.15 -4.81
C SER A 23 -17.33 19.80 -3.68
N ASN A 24 -16.18 19.23 -3.36
CA ASN A 24 -15.09 19.95 -2.77
C ASN A 24 -14.12 20.24 -3.91
N GLU A 25 -14.45 21.31 -4.62
CA GLU A 25 -13.42 22.22 -5.12
C GLU A 25 -12.31 22.29 -4.07
N ASN A 26 -11.16 21.71 -4.42
CA ASN A 26 -9.90 21.71 -3.68
C ASN A 26 -9.98 21.30 -2.19
N PRO A 27 -9.63 20.06 -1.81
CA PRO A 27 -9.14 19.82 -0.47
C PRO A 27 -7.71 20.39 -0.40
N GLU A 28 -7.59 21.68 -0.11
CA GLU A 28 -6.39 22.21 0.55
C GLU A 28 -6.31 21.57 1.95
N GLY A 29 -5.90 20.31 1.96
CA GLY A 29 -5.99 19.38 3.08
C GLY A 29 -5.74 17.95 2.59
N GLY A 30 -4.60 17.74 1.94
CA GLY A 30 -4.17 16.46 1.36
C GLY A 30 -3.87 15.39 2.40
N GLY A 31 -4.89 14.93 3.13
CA GLY A 31 -4.80 13.75 3.99
C GLY A 31 -4.91 12.49 3.14
N SER A 32 -3.88 11.63 3.17
CA SER A 32 -3.98 10.29 2.58
C SER A 32 -5.07 9.48 3.29
N ALA A 33 -5.88 8.73 2.55
CA ALA A 33 -6.85 7.82 3.16
C ALA A 33 -6.12 6.77 4.01
N PRO A 34 -6.60 6.47 5.23
CA PRO A 34 -5.96 5.48 6.08
C PRO A 34 -5.97 4.09 5.43
N PHE A 35 -4.93 3.31 5.68
CA PHE A 35 -4.80 1.93 5.24
C PHE A 35 -4.32 1.06 6.40
N LYS A 36 -4.76 -0.20 6.41
CA LYS A 36 -4.20 -1.20 7.34
C LYS A 36 -2.78 -1.52 6.91
N VAL A 37 -1.79 -1.50 7.81
CA VAL A 37 -0.38 -1.76 7.44
C VAL A 37 -0.24 -3.11 6.72
N SER A 38 -0.91 -4.16 7.18
CA SER A 38 -0.96 -5.46 6.50
C SER A 38 -1.50 -5.46 5.05
N SER A 39 -2.10 -4.38 4.56
CA SER A 39 -2.48 -4.28 3.14
C SER A 39 -1.29 -4.06 2.19
N ILE A 40 -0.11 -3.74 2.72
CA ILE A 40 1.11 -3.51 1.93
C ILE A 40 1.80 -4.81 1.47
N VAL A 41 1.30 -6.00 1.87
CA VAL A 41 1.79 -7.31 1.39
C VAL A 41 1.95 -7.31 -0.11
N GLY A 42 3.10 -7.72 -0.62
CA GLY A 42 3.34 -7.91 -2.05
C GLY A 42 4.75 -7.50 -2.48
N THR A 43 4.96 -7.50 -3.79
CA THR A 43 6.20 -7.03 -4.40
C THR A 43 6.12 -5.52 -4.61
N TRP A 44 7.21 -4.84 -4.29
CA TRP A 44 7.37 -3.41 -4.48
C TRP A 44 8.60 -3.13 -5.32
N SER A 45 8.51 -2.10 -6.14
CA SER A 45 9.59 -1.66 -7.01
C SER A 45 9.58 -0.15 -7.21
N GLY A 46 10.77 0.41 -7.35
CA GLY A 46 11.05 1.76 -7.82
C GLY A 46 12.40 1.77 -8.54
N GLU A 47 12.91 2.96 -8.85
CA GLU A 47 14.23 3.07 -9.49
C GLU A 47 15.32 2.50 -8.56
N GLY A 48 16.00 1.44 -9.00
CA GLY A 48 17.09 0.81 -8.24
C GLY A 48 16.68 0.13 -6.93
N VAL A 49 15.38 0.01 -6.64
CA VAL A 49 14.86 -0.56 -5.39
C VAL A 49 13.81 -1.62 -5.70
N SER A 50 13.97 -2.82 -5.15
CA SER A 50 12.93 -3.84 -5.15
C SER A 50 12.96 -4.68 -3.87
N PHE A 51 11.78 -4.96 -3.33
CA PHE A 51 11.61 -5.76 -2.13
C PHE A 51 10.24 -6.42 -2.11
N THR A 52 10.08 -7.42 -1.26
CA THR A 52 8.82 -8.13 -1.05
C THR A 52 8.42 -8.08 0.41
N ILE A 53 7.12 -7.96 0.66
CA ILE A 53 6.52 -8.08 2.00
C ILE A 53 5.57 -9.26 1.97
N ASP A 54 5.77 -10.22 2.88
CA ASP A 54 4.89 -11.39 2.99
C ASP A 54 3.69 -11.14 3.93
N ASN A 55 2.80 -12.12 4.03
CA ASN A 55 1.58 -12.06 4.87
C ASN A 55 1.86 -11.97 6.38
N ASN A 56 3.10 -12.19 6.80
CA ASN A 56 3.53 -12.14 8.19
C ASN A 56 4.28 -10.83 8.50
N GLY A 57 4.35 -9.90 7.55
CA GLY A 57 5.08 -8.64 7.71
C GLY A 57 6.59 -8.80 7.64
N ASN A 58 7.09 -9.94 7.14
CA ASN A 58 8.50 -10.08 6.84
C ASN A 58 8.80 -9.33 5.54
N VAL A 59 9.77 -8.44 5.62
CA VAL A 59 10.28 -7.69 4.48
C VAL A 59 11.58 -8.34 4.05
N LYS A 60 11.69 -8.65 2.76
CA LYS A 60 12.92 -9.12 2.13
C LYS A 60 13.33 -8.15 1.04
N MET A 61 14.54 -7.63 1.15
CA MET A 61 15.16 -6.78 0.15
C MET A 61 16.37 -7.49 -0.45
N THR A 62 16.34 -7.65 -1.77
CA THR A 62 17.43 -8.25 -2.52
C THR A 62 18.37 -7.16 -3.01
N MET A 63 19.64 -7.29 -2.68
CA MET A 63 20.66 -6.31 -3.05
C MET A 63 21.16 -6.60 -4.47
N ALA A 64 21.06 -5.62 -5.37
CA ALA A 64 21.39 -5.80 -6.78
C ALA A 64 22.90 -5.75 -7.09
N ASP A 65 23.74 -5.46 -6.10
CA ASP A 65 25.19 -5.26 -6.28
C ASP A 65 26.01 -6.57 -6.34
N GLY A 66 25.37 -7.73 -6.08
CA GLY A 66 26.01 -9.04 -6.11
C GLY A 66 27.07 -9.27 -5.02
N ILE A 67 27.27 -8.31 -4.12
CA ILE A 67 28.28 -8.34 -3.04
C ILE A 67 27.59 -8.25 -1.67
N SER A 68 26.53 -7.45 -1.57
CA SER A 68 25.78 -7.26 -0.34
C SER A 68 24.88 -8.45 -0.05
N VAL A 69 24.79 -8.80 1.23
CA VAL A 69 23.87 -9.83 1.73
C VAL A 69 22.44 -9.29 1.68
N ASP A 70 21.50 -10.13 1.20
CA ASP A 70 20.06 -9.89 1.30
C ASP A 70 19.68 -9.43 2.71
N LYS A 71 18.80 -8.44 2.80
CA LYS A 71 18.35 -7.89 4.08
C LYS A 71 16.93 -8.35 4.36
N SER A 72 16.71 -8.84 5.56
CA SER A 72 15.39 -9.23 6.05
C SER A 72 15.11 -8.59 7.41
N PHE A 73 13.88 -8.13 7.60
CA PHE A 73 13.41 -7.62 8.88
C PHE A 73 11.89 -7.80 9.02
N GLN A 74 11.41 -7.74 10.25
CA GLN A 74 9.99 -7.93 10.56
C GLN A 74 9.36 -6.60 10.94
N ILE A 75 8.19 -6.31 10.37
CA ILE A 75 7.32 -5.24 10.85
C ILE A 75 6.78 -5.66 12.24
N PRO A 76 6.85 -4.80 13.27
CA PRO A 76 6.29 -5.12 14.59
C PRO A 76 4.80 -5.48 14.49
N GLU A 77 4.38 -6.51 15.22
CA GLU A 77 2.99 -7.02 15.14
C GLU A 77 1.95 -5.93 15.50
N ALA A 78 2.29 -5.05 16.44
CA ALA A 78 1.46 -3.90 16.81
C ALA A 78 1.23 -2.95 15.63
N ASP A 79 2.27 -2.71 14.82
CA ASP A 79 2.16 -1.88 13.63
C ASP A 79 1.41 -2.61 12.51
N TRP A 80 1.72 -3.90 12.29
CA TRP A 80 1.14 -4.73 11.22
C TRP A 80 -0.40 -4.75 11.21
N ASN A 81 -0.98 -4.74 12.41
CA ASN A 81 -2.43 -4.78 12.61
C ASN A 81 -3.09 -3.41 12.74
N SER A 82 -2.32 -2.32 12.67
CA SER A 82 -2.82 -0.95 12.83
C SER A 82 -3.29 -0.32 11.51
N GLU A 83 -4.16 0.68 11.62
CA GLU A 83 -4.48 1.60 10.53
C GLU A 83 -3.60 2.85 10.61
N LYS A 84 -3.05 3.28 9.47
CA LYS A 84 -2.15 4.42 9.35
C LYS A 84 -2.46 5.20 8.09
N THR A 85 -2.28 6.52 8.11
CA THR A 85 -2.26 7.36 6.91
C THR A 85 -0.89 7.36 6.24
N GLU A 86 0.16 7.05 7.00
CA GLU A 86 1.53 6.87 6.55
C GLU A 86 2.25 5.86 7.46
N TYR A 87 3.06 4.98 6.88
CA TYR A 87 3.87 4.02 7.64
C TYR A 87 5.31 4.05 7.16
N THR A 88 6.26 4.23 8.07
CA THR A 88 7.70 4.30 7.75
C THR A 88 8.47 3.18 8.42
N ILE A 89 9.27 2.49 7.62
CA ILE A 89 10.24 1.49 8.03
C ILE A 89 11.63 2.12 7.90
N LYS A 90 12.43 2.06 8.96
CA LYS A 90 13.83 2.53 8.95
C LYS A 90 14.80 1.36 8.72
N GLY A 91 15.83 1.62 7.91
CA GLY A 91 16.87 0.65 7.58
C GLY A 91 17.96 0.49 8.65
N ASP A 92 17.99 1.37 9.66
CA ASP A 92 19.06 1.39 10.67
C ASP A 92 19.22 0.04 11.39
N GLY A 93 18.11 -0.64 11.68
CA GLY A 93 18.09 -1.95 12.36
C GLY A 93 18.66 -3.11 11.53
N VAL A 94 18.88 -2.92 10.22
CA VAL A 94 19.47 -3.92 9.32
C VAL A 94 20.79 -3.45 8.68
N GLY A 95 21.38 -2.38 9.21
CA GLY A 95 22.65 -1.83 8.73
C GLY A 95 22.53 -0.99 7.46
N LEU A 96 21.33 -0.53 7.12
CA LEU A 96 21.06 0.41 6.04
C LEU A 96 20.83 1.80 6.64
N ILE A 97 21.89 2.36 7.23
CA ILE A 97 21.81 3.59 8.02
C ILE A 97 21.33 4.75 7.15
N GLY A 98 20.32 5.47 7.63
CA GLY A 98 19.72 6.61 6.91
C GLY A 98 18.83 6.22 5.73
N ALA A 99 18.65 4.92 5.46
CA ALA A 99 17.66 4.45 4.50
C ALA A 99 16.28 4.30 5.16
N SER A 100 15.21 4.53 4.40
CA SER A 100 13.85 4.29 4.86
C SER A 100 12.90 3.95 3.72
N ILE A 101 11.82 3.25 4.05
CA ILE A 101 10.69 3.02 3.15
C ILE A 101 9.46 3.63 3.80
N THR A 102 8.77 4.53 3.09
CA THR A 102 7.57 5.21 3.58
C THR A 102 6.39 4.86 2.68
N PHE A 103 5.40 4.17 3.23
CA PHE A 103 4.15 3.85 2.57
C PHE A 103 3.15 4.97 2.80
N LYS A 104 2.67 5.57 1.72
CA LYS A 104 1.61 6.60 1.73
C LYS A 104 0.23 5.99 1.51
N SER A 105 0.17 4.77 0.99
CA SER A 105 -1.04 3.97 0.81
C SER A 105 -0.68 2.48 0.71
N ALA A 106 -1.68 1.61 0.55
CA ALA A 106 -1.50 0.18 0.26
C ALA A 106 -0.78 -0.12 -1.07
N THR A 107 -0.63 0.87 -1.96
CA THR A 107 -0.11 0.68 -3.33
C THR A 107 0.99 1.66 -3.73
N SER A 108 1.30 2.66 -2.90
CA SER A 108 2.30 3.69 -3.21
C SER A 108 3.11 4.12 -2.00
N GLY A 109 4.37 4.46 -2.24
CA GLY A 109 5.26 5.00 -1.21
C GLY A 109 6.50 5.61 -1.82
N THR A 110 7.50 5.84 -0.97
CA THR A 110 8.84 6.29 -1.34
C THR A 110 9.91 5.45 -0.66
N ALA A 111 11.02 5.22 -1.32
CA ALA A 111 12.24 4.70 -0.71
C ALA A 111 13.30 5.82 -0.66
N THR A 112 13.90 6.04 0.50
CA THR A 112 14.94 7.06 0.72
C THR A 112 16.24 6.36 1.06
N SER A 113 17.33 6.88 0.51
CA SER A 113 18.70 6.49 0.82
C SER A 113 19.59 7.74 0.86
N THR A 114 20.89 7.56 1.07
CA THR A 114 21.87 8.65 0.94
C THR A 114 21.98 9.19 -0.49
N ALA A 115 21.60 8.40 -1.51
CA ALA A 115 21.59 8.84 -2.91
C ALA A 115 20.34 9.68 -3.27
N GLY A 116 19.34 9.73 -2.38
CA GLY A 116 18.09 10.47 -2.60
C GLY A 116 16.84 9.64 -2.32
N THR A 117 15.70 10.20 -2.70
CA THR A 117 14.37 9.58 -2.56
C THR A 117 13.81 9.21 -3.92
N THR A 118 13.30 7.98 -4.05
CA THR A 118 12.60 7.50 -5.25
C THR A 118 11.18 7.09 -4.88
N ASP A 119 10.25 7.22 -5.84
CA ASP A 119 8.91 6.69 -5.69
C ASP A 119 8.92 5.17 -5.87
N ILE A 120 8.12 4.49 -5.05
CA ILE A 120 7.91 3.04 -5.15
C ILE A 120 6.42 2.74 -5.34
N LYS A 121 6.14 1.68 -6.09
CA LYS A 121 4.79 1.19 -6.33
C LYS A 121 4.72 -0.31 -6.05
N LYS A 122 3.57 -0.74 -5.56
CA LYS A 122 3.25 -2.16 -5.45
C LYS A 122 3.06 -2.73 -6.86
N THR A 123 3.80 -3.78 -7.20
CA THR A 123 3.62 -4.51 -8.44
C THR A 123 2.24 -5.16 -8.44
N ILE A 124 1.41 -4.82 -9.41
CA ILE A 124 0.12 -5.48 -9.65
C ILE A 124 0.36 -6.54 -10.72
N ILE A 125 0.39 -7.82 -10.32
CA ILE A 125 0.40 -8.92 -11.28
C ILE A 125 -1.04 -9.07 -11.79
N ILE A 126 -1.27 -8.67 -13.04
CA ILE A 126 -2.53 -8.96 -13.73
C ILE A 126 -2.38 -10.35 -14.32
N THR A 127 -2.96 -11.35 -13.67
CA THR A 127 -3.09 -12.70 -14.25
C THR A 127 -4.20 -12.66 -15.29
N PHE A 128 -3.87 -12.92 -16.56
CA PHE A 128 -4.82 -13.08 -17.66
C PHE A 128 -5.25 -14.53 -17.83
#